data_AF-A0A5E7WQG1-F1
#
_entry.id   AF-A0A5E7WQG1-F1
#
_cell.length_a   1.000
_cell.length_b   1.000
_cell.length_c   1.000
_cell.angle_alpha   90.00
_cell.angle_beta   90.00
_cell.angle_gamma   90.00
#
_symmetry.space_group_name_H-M   'P 1'
#
loop_
_entity.id
_entity.type
_entity.pdbx_description
1 polymer ?
#
loop_
_entity_poly.entity_id
_entity_poly.type
_entity_poly.pdbx_seq_one_letter_code
_entity_poly.pdbx_strand_id
1 'polypeptide(L)'
;MKASGGTHPVEFSIRRADDPDRRMEVLGTVVDSGRGHVFGWIAKLNEVANSATVKRFPQVEAQADADKPFEVSGYSNSRVTGGIYTCGPLTTVFTPERGKVYQVEFQFSGEHCEQHVYDVTQPRQRTLVKS
;
A
#
# COMPACT_ATOMS: atom_id res chain seq x y z
N MET A 1 3.07 -2.35 0.76
CA MET A 1 1.99 -1.43 0.34
C MET A 1 2.47 0.00 0.51
N LYS A 2 2.29 0.84 -0.51
CA LYS A 2 2.70 2.26 -0.50
C LYS A 2 1.74 3.14 -1.29
N ALA A 3 1.82 4.45 -1.07
CA ALA A 3 1.17 5.46 -1.89
C ALA A 3 2.19 6.22 -2.77
N SER A 4 1.75 6.73 -3.91
CA SER A 4 2.55 7.59 -4.79
C SER A 4 1.70 8.61 -5.56
N GLY A 5 2.31 9.72 -5.96
CA GLY A 5 1.66 10.72 -6.83
C GLY A 5 0.76 11.73 -6.09
N GLY A 6 0.74 11.70 -4.76
CA GLY A 6 -0.09 12.59 -3.94
C GLY A 6 0.18 12.44 -2.45
N THR A 7 -0.07 13.51 -1.69
CA THR A 7 0.23 13.57 -0.24
C THR A 7 -0.96 13.21 0.65
N HIS A 8 -2.10 12.85 0.05
CA HIS A 8 -3.25 12.38 0.80
C HIS A 8 -2.94 11.01 1.43
N PRO A 9 -3.28 10.80 2.71
CA PRO A 9 -3.10 9.52 3.36
C PRO A 9 -3.95 8.43 2.69
N VAL A 10 -3.40 7.22 2.63
CA VAL A 10 -4.06 6.02 2.11
C VAL A 10 -4.07 4.97 3.22
N GLU A 11 -5.26 4.56 3.64
CA GLU A 11 -5.44 3.40 4.51
C GLU A 11 -5.41 2.13 3.66
N PHE A 12 -4.60 1.17 4.06
CA PHE A 12 -4.55 -0.16 3.48
C PHE A 12 -5.21 -1.17 4.41
N SER A 13 -6.06 -2.00 3.83
CA SER A 13 -6.61 -3.18 4.49
C SER A 13 -6.43 -4.41 3.61
N ILE A 14 -6.36 -5.59 4.23
CA ILE A 14 -6.13 -6.85 3.53
C ILE A 14 -7.11 -7.92 3.96
N ARG A 15 -7.24 -8.95 3.13
CA ARG A 15 -7.90 -10.19 3.49
C ARG A 15 -7.12 -11.36 2.88
N ARG A 16 -6.74 -12.31 3.71
CA ARG A 16 -6.16 -13.59 3.29
C ARG A 16 -7.28 -14.60 3.09
N ALA A 17 -7.09 -15.53 2.16
CA ALA A 17 -8.09 -16.54 1.82
C ALA A 17 -8.58 -17.35 3.03
N ASP A 18 -7.71 -17.60 4.00
CA ASP A 18 -8.01 -18.41 5.20
C ASP A 18 -8.38 -17.58 6.43
N ASP A 19 -8.55 -16.26 6.29
CA ASP A 19 -8.99 -15.43 7.42
C ASP A 19 -10.42 -15.86 7.84
N PRO A 20 -10.63 -16.26 9.12
CA PRO A 20 -11.95 -16.67 9.59
C PRO A 20 -12.91 -15.49 9.72
N ASP A 21 -12.38 -14.27 9.89
CA ASP A 21 -13.15 -13.03 9.80
C ASP A 21 -13.30 -12.63 8.33
N ARG A 22 -14.54 -12.36 7.91
CA ARG A 22 -14.82 -11.91 6.54
C ARG A 22 -14.50 -10.44 6.30
N ARG A 23 -14.30 -9.67 7.37
CA ARG A 23 -13.91 -8.25 7.32
C ARG A 23 -12.43 -8.14 6.98
N MET A 24 -12.07 -7.07 6.27
CA MET A 24 -10.66 -6.80 5.97
C MET A 24 -9.93 -6.32 7.23
N GLU A 25 -8.71 -6.81 7.44
CA GLU A 25 -7.78 -6.37 8.47
C GLU A 25 -7.17 -5.02 8.06
N VAL A 26 -7.31 -3.99 8.88
CA VAL A 26 -6.65 -2.69 8.65
C VAL A 26 -5.18 -2.79 9.04
N LEU A 27 -4.27 -2.62 8.08
CA LEU A 27 -2.83 -2.66 8.31
C LEU A 27 -2.25 -1.30 8.73
N GLY A 28 -2.89 -0.22 8.29
CA GLY A 28 -2.51 1.14 8.65
C GLY A 28 -2.54 2.11 7.49
N THR A 29 -2.07 3.32 7.77
CA THR A 29 -2.13 4.45 6.85
C THR A 29 -0.73 4.82 6.37
N VAL A 30 -0.57 4.95 5.06
CA VAL A 30 0.65 5.41 4.42
C VAL A 30 0.46 6.76 3.73
N VAL A 31 1.54 7.49 3.55
CA VAL A 31 1.56 8.75 2.78
C VAL A 31 2.75 8.70 1.83
N ASP A 32 2.60 9.25 0.63
CA ASP A 32 3.74 9.41 -0.27
C ASP A 32 4.80 10.30 0.39
N SER A 33 5.99 9.75 0.60
CA SER A 33 7.10 10.48 1.21
C SER A 33 7.79 11.42 0.23
N GLY A 34 7.42 11.41 -1.06
CA GLY A 34 8.09 12.16 -2.12
C GLY A 34 9.51 11.65 -2.40
N ARG A 35 9.97 10.63 -1.68
CA ARG A 35 11.23 9.95 -1.87
C ARG A 35 10.96 8.71 -2.73
N GLY A 36 11.37 8.76 -4.00
CA GLY A 36 11.36 7.58 -4.87
C GLY A 36 12.07 6.38 -4.22
N HIS A 37 11.66 5.16 -4.59
CA HIS A 37 12.19 3.85 -4.18
C HIS A 37 13.23 3.87 -3.06
N VAL A 38 12.81 4.18 -1.83
CA VAL A 38 13.67 3.97 -0.66
C VAL A 38 13.49 2.51 -0.27
N PHE A 39 14.35 1.63 -0.81
CA PHE A 39 14.56 0.28 -0.29
C PHE A 39 15.16 0.42 1.13
N GLY A 40 14.29 0.64 2.11
CA GLY A 40 14.56 1.30 3.38
C GLY A 40 15.14 0.43 4.49
N TRP A 41 16.19 -0.35 4.23
CA TRP A 41 17.01 -0.81 5.34
C TRP A 41 17.86 0.32 5.95
N ILE A 42 18.10 1.44 5.22
CA ILE A 42 18.95 2.57 5.69
C ILE A 42 18.17 3.82 6.17
N ALA A 43 16.91 4.04 5.79
CA ALA A 43 16.16 5.24 6.23
C ALA A 43 15.49 5.10 7.62
N LYS A 44 15.65 3.94 8.28
CA LYS A 44 14.84 3.48 9.41
C LYS A 44 14.96 4.30 10.70
N LEU A 45 15.90 5.25 10.81
CA LEU A 45 16.11 5.98 12.06
C LEU A 45 15.47 7.38 12.11
N ASN A 46 15.53 8.16 11.03
CA ASN A 46 14.94 9.51 11.01
C ASN A 46 13.46 9.54 10.61
N GLU A 47 13.02 8.59 9.78
CA GLU A 47 11.60 8.50 9.37
C GLU A 47 10.74 7.91 10.49
N VAL A 48 11.22 6.91 11.24
CA VAL A 48 10.47 6.29 12.35
C VAL A 48 10.15 7.28 13.48
N ALA A 49 11.04 8.25 13.77
CA ALA A 49 10.77 9.27 14.78
C ALA A 49 9.63 10.23 14.38
N ASN A 50 9.55 10.62 13.10
CA ASN A 50 8.46 11.45 12.58
C ASN A 50 7.17 10.63 12.37
N SER A 51 7.29 9.39 11.89
CA SER A 51 6.17 8.46 11.67
C SER A 51 5.49 8.00 12.96
N ALA A 52 6.23 7.82 14.06
CA ALA A 52 5.66 7.47 15.36
C ALA A 52 4.84 8.61 15.98
N THR A 53 5.17 9.86 15.63
CA THR A 53 4.49 11.06 16.15
C THR A 53 3.19 11.36 15.39
N VAL A 54 3.08 10.97 14.10
CA VAL A 54 1.91 11.27 13.24
C VAL A 54 1.19 10.02 12.69
N LYS A 55 1.65 8.81 13.03
CA LYS A 55 1.16 7.50 12.52
C LYS A 55 1.07 7.41 10.99
N ARG A 56 2.02 8.02 10.28
CA ARG A 56 2.09 8.02 8.81
C ARG A 56 3.38 7.31 8.40
N PHE A 57 3.24 6.10 7.88
CA PHE A 57 4.37 5.27 7.47
C PHE A 57 4.64 5.45 5.96
N PRO A 58 5.90 5.42 5.51
CA PRO A 58 6.20 5.46 4.06
C PRO A 58 5.68 4.21 3.34
N GLN A 59 5.56 3.09 4.07
CA GLN A 59 4.98 1.84 3.61
C GLN A 59 4.47 1.00 4.77
N VAL A 60 3.54 0.07 4.49
CA VAL A 60 3.16 -1.02 5.40
C VAL A 60 3.38 -2.37 4.72
N GLU A 61 3.65 -3.39 5.52
CA GLU A 61 4.01 -4.74 5.08
C GLU A 61 3.05 -5.75 5.72
N ALA A 62 2.75 -6.82 5.00
CA ALA A 62 2.00 -7.96 5.50
C ALA A 62 2.55 -9.24 4.89
N GLN A 63 2.42 -10.33 5.64
CA GLN A 63 2.70 -11.67 5.11
C GLN A 63 1.51 -12.15 4.29
N ALA A 64 1.80 -12.76 3.15
CA ALA A 64 0.81 -13.36 2.27
C ALA A 64 1.14 -14.84 2.07
N ASP A 65 0.13 -15.69 2.10
CA ASP A 65 0.29 -17.11 1.86
C ASP A 65 0.47 -17.38 0.37
N ALA A 66 1.55 -18.05 0.01
CA ALA A 66 1.79 -18.46 -1.36
C ALA A 66 0.65 -19.35 -1.88
N ASP A 67 0.35 -19.20 -3.17
CA ASP A 67 -0.62 -20.00 -3.91
C ASP A 67 -2.07 -19.81 -3.42
N LYS A 68 -2.36 -18.76 -2.64
CA LYS A 68 -3.71 -18.42 -2.16
C LYS A 68 -4.12 -16.99 -2.51
N PRO A 69 -5.40 -16.72 -2.80
CA PRO A 69 -5.86 -15.35 -3.04
C PRO A 69 -5.52 -14.41 -1.87
N PHE A 70 -4.96 -13.26 -2.23
CA PHE A 70 -4.64 -12.17 -1.33
C PHE A 70 -5.32 -10.90 -1.84
N GLU A 71 -6.24 -10.38 -1.04
CA GLU A 71 -7.02 -9.20 -1.38
C GLU A 71 -6.47 -7.99 -0.63
N VAL A 72 -6.32 -6.87 -1.34
CA VAL A 72 -5.83 -5.61 -0.80
C VAL A 72 -6.78 -4.49 -1.20
N SER A 73 -7.23 -3.72 -0.22
CA SER A 73 -8.02 -2.52 -0.45
C SER A 73 -7.25 -1.29 0.01
N GLY A 74 -7.14 -0.30 -0.89
CA GLY A 74 -6.60 1.02 -0.61
C GLY A 74 -7.70 2.06 -0.65
N TYR A 75 -7.75 2.93 0.37
CA TYR A 75 -8.72 4.01 0.43
C TYR A 75 -8.08 5.29 0.96
N SER A 76 -8.23 6.38 0.21
CA SER A 76 -7.78 7.70 0.61
C SER A 76 -8.96 8.54 1.06
N ASN A 77 -8.87 9.11 2.26
CA ASN A 77 -9.85 10.05 2.80
C ASN A 77 -9.12 11.12 3.62
N SER A 78 -9.34 12.40 3.29
CA SER A 78 -8.74 13.50 4.04
C SER A 78 -9.60 14.76 3.99
N ARG A 79 -9.51 15.58 5.05
CA ARG A 79 -10.12 16.92 5.07
C ARG A 79 -9.28 17.87 4.21
N VAL A 80 -9.94 18.61 3.33
CA VAL A 80 -9.33 19.64 2.47
C VAL A 80 -10.09 20.96 2.62
N THR A 81 -9.50 22.07 2.16
CA THR A 81 -10.21 23.35 2.11
C THR A 81 -11.42 23.22 1.18
N GLY A 82 -12.63 23.32 1.74
CA GLY A 82 -13.89 23.18 0.99
C GLY A 82 -14.58 21.82 1.09
N GLY A 83 -14.04 20.85 1.85
CA GLY A 83 -14.77 19.59 2.11
C GLY A 83 -13.89 18.40 2.49
N ILE A 84 -14.32 17.22 2.04
CA ILE A 84 -13.61 15.95 2.22
C ILE A 84 -13.18 15.48 0.84
N TYR A 85 -11.88 15.23 0.68
CA TYR A 85 -11.33 14.53 -0.48
C TYR A 85 -11.38 13.03 -0.23
N THR A 86 -11.86 12.27 -1.20
CA THR A 86 -11.88 10.80 -1.17
C THR A 86 -11.40 10.22 -2.49
N CYS A 87 -10.64 9.14 -2.44
CA CYS A 87 -10.33 8.33 -3.60
C CYS A 87 -10.30 6.84 -3.25
N GLY A 88 -10.99 6.02 -4.06
CA GLY A 88 -11.28 4.62 -3.73
C GLY A 88 -12.59 4.44 -2.93
N PRO A 89 -12.79 3.28 -2.28
CA PRO A 89 -11.82 2.19 -2.12
C PRO A 89 -11.50 1.48 -3.44
N LEU A 90 -10.22 1.20 -3.68
CA LEU A 90 -9.76 0.36 -4.78
C LEU A 90 -9.37 -0.99 -4.24
N THR A 91 -9.91 -2.06 -4.83
CA THR A 91 -9.68 -3.42 -4.36
C THR A 91 -8.99 -4.22 -5.46
N THR A 92 -7.93 -4.93 -5.07
CA THR A 92 -7.16 -5.79 -5.97
C THR A 92 -6.98 -7.15 -5.33
N VAL A 93 -7.23 -8.21 -6.08
CA VAL A 93 -6.99 -9.59 -5.67
C VAL A 93 -5.90 -10.16 -6.55
N PHE A 94 -4.90 -10.79 -5.95
CA PHE A 94 -3.87 -11.50 -6.69
C PHE A 94 -3.44 -12.75 -5.92
N THR A 95 -2.78 -13.68 -6.60
CA THR A 95 -2.25 -14.90 -5.97
C THR A 95 -0.72 -14.78 -5.92
N PRO A 96 -0.11 -14.58 -4.74
CA PRO A 96 1.32 -14.49 -4.61
C PRO A 96 1.96 -15.87 -4.80
N GLU A 97 3.11 -15.92 -5.46
CA GLU A 97 3.89 -17.13 -5.65
C GLU A 97 4.92 -17.29 -4.52
N ARG A 98 5.30 -18.55 -4.26
CA ARG A 98 6.29 -18.87 -3.21
C ARG A 98 7.62 -18.17 -3.46
N GLY A 99 8.13 -17.52 -2.41
CA GLY A 99 9.44 -16.84 -2.44
C GLY A 99 9.46 -15.51 -3.17
N LYS A 100 8.29 -14.99 -3.58
CA LYS A 100 8.18 -13.68 -4.23
C LYS A 100 7.78 -12.57 -3.25
N VAL A 101 8.15 -11.35 -3.60
CA VAL A 101 7.80 -10.13 -2.87
C VAL A 101 7.01 -9.20 -3.77
N TYR A 102 5.88 -8.70 -3.27
CA TYR A 102 4.96 -7.87 -4.03
C TYR A 102 4.83 -6.47 -3.42
N GLN A 103 4.83 -5.46 -4.27
CA GLN A 103 4.51 -4.09 -3.93
C GLN A 103 3.12 -3.74 -4.46
N VAL A 104 2.15 -3.60 -3.57
CA VAL A 104 0.90 -2.91 -3.88
C VAL A 104 1.13 -1.41 -3.78
N GLU A 105 0.82 -0.69 -4.85
CA GLU A 105 1.01 0.75 -4.98
C GLU A 105 -0.31 1.42 -5.32
N PHE A 106 -0.77 2.30 -4.42
CA PHE A 106 -1.91 3.18 -4.64
C PHE A 106 -1.39 4.48 -5.24
N GLN A 107 -1.72 4.72 -6.50
CA GLN A 107 -1.19 5.83 -7.27
C GLN A 107 -2.28 6.88 -7.50
N PHE A 108 -2.01 8.11 -7.09
CA PHE A 108 -2.82 9.27 -7.48
C PHE A 108 -2.43 9.71 -8.89
N SER A 109 -3.42 9.94 -9.75
CA SER A 109 -3.28 10.36 -11.14
C SER A 109 -4.28 11.48 -11.43
N GLY A 110 -3.86 12.72 -11.15
CA GLY A 110 -4.75 13.88 -11.21
C GLY A 110 -5.89 13.76 -10.20
N GLU A 111 -7.13 13.77 -10.68
CA GLU A 111 -8.33 13.59 -9.85
C GLU A 111 -8.71 12.13 -9.60
N HIS A 112 -8.03 11.18 -10.26
CA HIS A 112 -8.27 9.75 -10.12
C HIS A 112 -7.20 9.06 -9.28
N CYS A 113 -7.50 7.84 -8.85
CA CYS A 113 -6.53 6.94 -8.25
C CYS A 113 -6.61 5.57 -8.92
N GLU A 114 -5.47 4.90 -8.93
CA GLU A 114 -5.32 3.54 -9.41
C GLU A 114 -4.59 2.71 -8.35
N GLN A 115 -4.78 1.39 -8.38
CA GLN A 115 -4.05 0.47 -7.52
C GLN A 115 -3.41 -0.60 -8.39
N HIS A 116 -2.08 -0.72 -8.28
CA HIS A 116 -1.28 -1.65 -9.06
C HIS A 116 -0.52 -2.59 -8.13
N VAL A 117 -0.37 -3.84 -8.56
CA VAL A 117 0.45 -4.83 -7.87
C VAL A 117 1.67 -5.10 -8.73
N TYR A 118 2.85 -5.01 -8.13
CA TYR A 118 4.10 -5.28 -8.81
C TYR A 118 4.87 -6.40 -8.11
N ASP A 119 5.40 -7.35 -8.88
CA ASP A 119 6.47 -8.24 -8.43
C ASP A 119 7.77 -7.43 -8.37
N VAL A 120 8.34 -7.34 -7.16
CA VAL A 120 9.58 -6.62 -6.83
C VAL A 120 10.62 -7.55 -6.22
N THR A 121 10.49 -8.86 -6.46
CA THR A 121 11.40 -9.89 -5.92
C THR A 121 12.85 -9.63 -6.32
N GLN A 122 13.08 -9.20 -7.57
CA GLN A 122 14.40 -8.82 -8.05
C GLN A 122 14.65 -7.33 -7.81
N PRO A 123 15.77 -6.94 -7.17
CA PRO A 123 16.10 -5.53 -6.96
C PRO A 123 16.11 -4.75 -8.29
N ARG A 124 15.49 -3.56 -8.29
CA ARG A 124 15.36 -2.67 -9.46
C ARG A 124 14.51 -3.19 -10.62
N GLN A 125 13.87 -4.35 -10.48
CA GLN A 125 12.85 -4.80 -11.41
C GLN A 125 11.49 -4.62 -10.76
N ARG A 126 10.53 -4.18 -11.57
CA ARG A 126 9.15 -3.99 -11.15
C ARG A 126 8.24 -4.48 -12.27
N THR A 127 7.67 -5.67 -12.10
CA THR A 127 6.85 -6.31 -13.12
C THR A 127 5.39 -6.22 -12.69
N LEU A 128 4.54 -5.62 -13.53
CA LEU A 128 3.10 -5.52 -13.25
C LEU A 128 2.49 -6.93 -13.17
N VAL A 129 1.85 -7.23 -12.05
CA VAL A 129 1.07 -8.43 -11.85
C VAL A 129 -0.32 -8.17 -12.40
N LYS A 130 -0.80 -9.06 -13.27
CA LYS A 130 -2.21 -9.03 -13.69
C LYS A 130 -3.07 -9.49 -12.52
N SER A 131 -3.94 -8.60 -12.08
CA SER A 131 -4.89 -8.80 -10.99
C SER A 131 -6.32 -8.68 -11.50
#